data_AF-A0A5B7H4C9-F1
#
_entry.id   AF-A0A5B7H4C9-F1
#
_cell.length_a   1.000
_cell.length_b   1.000
_cell.length_c   1.000
_cell.angle_alpha   90.00
_cell.angle_beta   90.00
_cell.angle_gamma   90.00
#
_symmetry.space_group_name_H-M   'P 1'
#
loop_
_entity.id
_entity.type
_entity.pdbx_description
1 polymer ?
#
loop_
_entity_poly.entity_id
_entity_poly.type
_entity_poly.pdbx_seq_one_letter_code
_entity_poly.pdbx_strand_id
1 'polypeptide(L)'
;MLYFRVCVMAVAASGGMATLEMARIRREGGTIITSSTLGWGHVDGGMFVPYAVPITEDDPATVWCRAEKHGTWVAGSMHGGTCTVPFLGSVLHITDNFEVLVSLNGSSRVKYEAWDRYLAPPHNAVGAEASRFLAMNQHEDGFPQAGYLSPEDRRAFLIEGAHVDTVDAAMVLVEDQPVRYDLRAVNLDTSRISVTHEEKVLAEAKLLNPGPSRQHVVEEREVEVTQLVYWGQLKGTYTGLEAHVVSAPPSMEERDLTWGVQNELDSLHRELLEYTLPPGTGVWVKMIGTVRKTEAPYSGTLTSVYKDGSQSSRVVEGLHMDQRLVKLHAEYSSPYFLFNNTKLDIPEKVSVLYKSTTTTTTTTTTTTTTTTPYPPKVSMVGHEKPKSDSLSTTSQQEVAVGMQDGAGCLTPPAVALMTLLALVAREAALP
;
A
#
# COMPACT_ATOMS: atom_id res chain seq x y z
N MET A 1 -8.92 -0.32 50.58
CA MET A 1 -8.95 -0.77 49.18
C MET A 1 -8.75 0.45 48.29
N LEU A 2 -7.54 0.63 47.76
CA LEU A 2 -7.20 1.72 46.85
C LEU A 2 -7.72 1.38 45.44
N TYR A 3 -8.49 2.29 44.85
CA TYR A 3 -8.84 2.25 43.43
C TYR A 3 -7.67 2.83 42.62
N PHE A 4 -6.94 1.97 41.91
CA PHE A 4 -6.00 2.38 40.87
C PHE A 4 -6.79 2.77 39.61
N ARG A 5 -6.95 4.08 39.37
CA ARG A 5 -7.31 4.61 38.06
C ARG A 5 -6.06 4.62 37.20
N VAL A 6 -5.97 3.68 36.25
CA VAL A 6 -4.98 3.74 35.17
C VAL A 6 -5.42 4.85 34.22
N CYS A 7 -4.73 5.98 34.29
CA CYS A 7 -4.90 7.09 33.37
C CYS A 7 -3.97 6.82 32.17
N VAL A 8 -4.54 6.35 31.05
CA VAL A 8 -3.81 6.27 29.78
C VAL A 8 -3.70 7.69 29.23
N MET A 9 -2.58 8.35 29.51
CA MET A 9 -2.25 9.63 28.90
C MET A 9 -1.76 9.36 27.48
N ALA A 10 -2.63 9.54 26.50
CA ALA A 10 -2.22 9.74 25.12
C ALA A 10 -1.51 11.09 25.03
N VAL A 11 -0.18 11.09 25.03
CA VAL A 11 0.64 12.27 24.76
C VAL A 11 0.52 12.56 23.27
N ALA A 12 -0.41 13.44 22.90
CA ALA A 12 -0.44 14.05 21.59
C ALA A 12 0.72 15.05 21.50
N ALA A 13 1.90 14.55 21.13
CA ALA A 13 3.03 15.38 20.74
C ALA A 13 2.67 16.09 19.43
N SER A 14 2.04 17.25 19.53
CA SER A 14 1.94 18.22 18.44
C SER A 14 3.27 18.96 18.30
N GLY A 15 4.33 18.20 17.99
CA GLY A 15 5.57 18.79 17.50
C GLY A 15 5.28 19.41 16.15
N GLY A 16 5.57 20.71 15.99
CA GLY A 16 5.57 21.34 14.69
C GLY A 16 6.43 20.48 13.76
N MET A 17 5.81 19.92 12.72
CA MET A 17 6.55 19.09 11.78
C MET A 17 7.61 19.99 11.14
N ALA A 18 8.87 19.80 11.54
CA ALA A 18 10.01 20.32 10.82
C ALA A 18 9.80 20.03 9.33
N THR A 19 10.10 21.01 8.48
CA THR A 19 9.96 20.88 7.03
C THR A 19 10.79 19.68 6.58
N LEU A 20 10.10 18.61 6.15
CA LEU A 20 10.72 17.39 5.69
C LEU A 20 10.90 17.46 4.18
N GLU A 21 12.14 17.42 3.70
CA GLU A 21 12.44 17.31 2.26
C GLU A 21 12.44 15.83 1.88
N MET A 22 11.76 15.44 0.81
CA MET A 22 11.77 14.05 0.36
C MET A 22 13.18 13.67 -0.15
N ALA A 23 13.68 12.51 0.26
CA ALA A 23 14.98 12.03 -0.20
C ALA A 23 14.94 11.79 -1.71
N ARG A 24 16.09 11.92 -2.37
CA ARG A 24 16.21 11.66 -3.81
C ARG A 24 16.68 10.23 -4.03
N ILE A 25 16.17 9.57 -5.06
CA ILE A 25 16.58 8.21 -5.43
C ILE A 25 16.88 8.13 -6.93
N ARG A 26 17.89 7.34 -7.27
CA ARG A 26 18.27 7.06 -8.65
C ARG A 26 17.36 6.01 -9.29
N ARG A 27 16.80 6.29 -10.46
CA ARG A 27 16.05 5.33 -11.28
C ARG A 27 16.92 4.71 -12.36
N GLU A 28 16.37 3.67 -12.98
CA GLU A 28 16.95 3.04 -14.16
C GLU A 28 17.08 4.09 -15.29
N GLY A 29 18.16 4.05 -16.06
CA GLY A 29 18.52 5.11 -17.00
C GLY A 29 19.14 6.36 -16.35
N GLY A 30 19.21 6.40 -15.02
CA GLY A 30 19.99 7.38 -14.26
C GLY A 30 19.31 8.70 -13.94
N THR A 31 17.99 8.78 -14.16
CA THR A 31 17.18 9.89 -13.70
C THR A 31 17.08 9.89 -12.17
N ILE A 32 16.89 11.07 -11.58
CA ILE A 32 16.72 11.23 -10.14
C ILE A 32 15.27 11.61 -9.88
N ILE A 33 14.61 10.89 -8.98
CA ILE A 33 13.25 11.18 -8.54
C ILE A 33 13.21 11.35 -7.02
N THR A 34 12.08 11.82 -6.51
CA THR A 34 11.81 11.84 -5.07
C THR A 34 11.34 10.46 -4.60
N SER A 35 11.92 9.98 -3.50
CA SER A 35 11.40 8.85 -2.73
C SER A 35 9.99 9.16 -2.23
N SER A 36 9.18 8.12 -2.01
CA SER A 36 7.90 8.23 -1.32
C SER A 36 7.96 7.74 0.13
N THR A 37 9.09 7.13 0.55
CA THR A 37 9.25 6.51 1.88
C THR A 37 10.40 7.05 2.70
N LEU A 38 11.35 7.76 2.09
CA LEU A 38 12.50 8.38 2.75
C LEU A 38 12.44 9.91 2.65
N GLY A 39 12.85 10.58 3.72
CA GLY A 39 12.94 12.03 3.79
C GLY A 39 14.13 12.49 4.62
N TRP A 40 14.48 13.76 4.48
CA TRP A 40 15.47 14.46 5.28
C TRP A 40 14.73 15.36 6.27
N GLY A 41 14.91 15.08 7.55
CA GLY A 41 14.32 15.83 8.66
C GLY A 41 15.37 16.71 9.33
N HIS A 42 15.02 17.98 9.56
CA HIS A 42 15.88 18.89 10.33
C HIS A 42 15.98 18.45 11.80
N VAL A 43 17.18 18.57 12.37
CA VAL A 43 17.41 18.25 13.79
C VAL A 43 17.60 19.54 14.59
N ASP A 44 16.57 19.90 15.36
CA ASP A 44 16.66 20.99 16.33
C ASP A 44 17.10 20.46 17.70
N GLY A 45 18.20 20.99 18.23
CA GLY A 45 18.61 20.77 19.62
C GLY A 45 19.15 19.37 19.95
N GLY A 46 19.67 18.64 18.96
CA GLY A 46 20.36 17.36 19.16
C GLY A 46 19.46 16.20 19.60
N MET A 47 18.14 16.34 19.47
CA MET A 47 17.20 15.26 19.79
C MET A 47 17.17 14.19 18.69
N PHE A 48 17.01 12.93 19.09
CA PHE A 48 16.85 11.81 18.17
C PHE A 48 15.54 11.94 17.38
N VAL A 49 15.62 11.80 16.05
CA VAL A 49 14.44 11.86 15.18
C VAL A 49 13.80 10.48 15.09
N PRO A 50 12.50 10.32 15.39
CA PRO A 50 11.81 9.05 15.23
C PRO A 50 12.00 8.50 13.82
N TYR A 51 12.24 7.19 13.73
CA TYR A 51 12.48 6.48 12.47
C TYR A 51 13.70 6.96 11.67
N ALA A 52 14.69 7.57 12.32
CA ALA A 52 15.99 7.83 11.72
C ALA A 52 16.59 6.53 11.16
N VAL A 53 17.17 6.61 9.96
CA VAL A 53 17.74 5.45 9.27
C VAL A 53 19.14 5.20 9.82
N PRO A 54 19.38 4.07 10.50
CA PRO A 54 20.69 3.76 11.04
C PRO A 54 21.66 3.41 9.92
N ILE A 55 22.95 3.63 10.15
CA ILE A 55 24.00 3.24 9.19
C ILE A 55 24.18 1.72 9.22
N THR A 56 24.17 1.11 10.40
CA THR A 56 24.16 -0.33 10.57
C THR A 56 23.05 -0.74 11.52
N GLU A 57 22.50 -1.93 11.35
CA GLU A 57 21.45 -2.43 12.25
C GLU A 57 21.98 -2.66 13.67
N ASP A 58 23.28 -2.94 13.81
CA ASP A 58 23.96 -3.18 15.08
C ASP A 58 24.16 -1.91 15.92
N ASP A 59 24.20 -0.73 15.30
CA ASP A 59 24.35 0.57 15.97
C ASP A 59 23.22 1.54 15.61
N PRO A 60 22.05 1.40 16.23
CA PRO A 60 20.90 2.27 15.97
C PRO A 60 21.11 3.71 16.46
N ALA A 61 22.16 3.99 17.24
CA ALA A 61 22.48 5.34 17.71
C ALA A 61 23.22 6.16 16.63
N THR A 62 23.84 5.49 15.67
CA THR A 62 24.56 6.12 14.56
C THR A 62 23.70 6.09 13.29
N VAL A 63 23.26 7.26 12.85
CA VAL A 63 22.29 7.41 11.75
C VAL A 63 22.86 8.23 10.61
N TRP A 64 22.25 8.10 9.44
CA TRP A 64 22.61 8.90 8.27
C TRP A 64 22.26 10.38 8.47
N CYS A 65 23.22 11.26 8.21
CA CYS A 65 22.98 12.69 8.17
C CYS A 65 23.53 13.32 6.91
N ARG A 66 23.06 14.52 6.59
CA ARG A 66 23.63 15.40 5.57
C ARG A 66 23.70 16.83 6.07
N ALA A 67 24.66 17.57 5.53
CA ALA A 67 24.78 19.00 5.79
C ALA A 67 25.20 19.75 4.53
N GLU A 68 24.75 21.00 4.44
CA GLU A 68 25.13 21.89 3.36
C GLU A 68 26.44 22.62 3.69
N LYS A 69 27.43 22.49 2.81
CA LYS A 69 28.68 23.24 2.87
C LYS A 69 28.99 23.85 1.51
N HIS A 70 29.14 25.17 1.47
CA HIS A 70 29.39 25.93 0.25
C HIS A 70 28.40 25.61 -0.90
N GLY A 71 27.10 25.53 -0.61
CA GLY A 71 26.06 25.27 -1.62
C GLY A 71 26.00 23.81 -2.08
N THR A 72 26.64 22.90 -1.35
CA THR A 72 26.73 21.48 -1.69
C THR A 72 26.31 20.63 -0.51
N TRP A 73 25.41 19.67 -0.74
CA TRP A 73 25.02 18.70 0.29
C TRP A 73 25.97 17.51 0.31
N VAL A 74 26.54 17.23 1.48
CA VAL A 74 27.40 16.07 1.74
C VAL A 74 26.79 15.19 2.83
N ALA A 75 26.83 13.88 2.62
CA ALA A 75 26.35 12.90 3.59
C ALA A 75 27.48 12.36 4.47
N GLY A 76 27.11 11.92 5.67
CA GLY A 76 27.98 11.28 6.63
C GLY A 76 27.17 10.64 7.76
N SER A 77 27.74 10.61 8.97
CA SER A 77 27.14 9.96 10.13
C SER A 77 26.83 10.93 11.26
N MET A 78 25.67 10.77 11.89
CA MET A 78 25.34 11.47 13.14
C MET A 78 25.45 10.51 14.31
N HIS A 79 26.22 10.91 15.32
CA HIS A 79 26.29 10.24 16.61
C HIS A 79 26.25 11.30 17.72
N GLY A 80 25.43 11.08 18.75
CA GLY A 80 25.33 12.00 19.89
C GLY A 80 24.96 13.45 19.52
N GLY A 81 24.13 13.64 18.49
CA GLY A 81 23.69 14.95 18.03
C GLY A 81 24.72 15.75 17.21
N THR A 82 25.87 15.15 16.88
CA THR A 82 26.87 15.75 15.99
C THR A 82 26.89 15.00 14.66
N CYS A 83 26.62 15.70 13.57
CA CYS A 83 26.76 15.18 12.21
C CYS A 83 28.21 15.36 11.73
N THR A 84 28.86 14.25 11.41
CA THR A 84 30.23 14.23 10.89
C THR A 84 30.19 13.93 9.40
N VAL A 85 30.74 14.82 8.57
CA VAL A 85 30.69 14.71 7.10
C VAL A 85 32.08 14.89 6.47
N PRO A 86 32.39 14.17 5.37
CA PRO A 86 33.60 14.42 4.60
C PRO A 86 33.40 15.63 3.68
N PHE A 87 34.36 16.57 3.67
CA PHE A 87 34.33 17.75 2.79
C PHE A 87 35.75 18.20 2.41
N LEU A 88 36.02 18.25 1.10
CA LEU A 88 37.31 18.69 0.53
C LEU A 88 38.56 18.04 1.18
N GLY A 89 38.48 16.74 1.46
CA GLY A 89 39.58 15.98 2.09
C GLY A 89 39.72 16.16 3.59
N SER A 90 38.82 16.91 4.22
CA SER A 90 38.77 17.12 5.68
C SER A 90 37.47 16.57 6.27
N VAL A 91 37.52 16.15 7.53
CA VAL A 91 36.34 15.73 8.29
C VAL A 91 35.76 16.95 9.02
N LEU A 92 34.48 17.23 8.80
CA LEU A 92 33.77 18.33 9.47
C LEU A 92 32.80 17.78 10.50
N HIS A 93 32.82 18.35 11.70
CA HIS A 93 31.85 18.08 12.76
C HIS A 93 30.86 19.22 12.85
N ILE A 94 29.58 18.90 12.74
CA ILE A 94 28.48 19.85 12.60
C ILE A 94 27.46 19.56 13.69
N THR A 95 27.25 20.53 14.58
CA THR A 95 26.33 20.41 15.72
C THR A 95 24.97 21.08 15.46
N ASP A 96 24.89 21.88 14.41
CA ASP A 96 23.75 22.72 14.06
C ASP A 96 23.53 22.71 12.55
N ASN A 97 22.29 22.95 12.11
CA ASN A 97 21.96 23.10 10.69
C ASN A 97 22.33 21.87 9.82
N PHE A 98 21.97 20.68 10.29
CA PHE A 98 22.08 19.44 9.53
C PHE A 98 20.74 18.70 9.53
N GLU A 99 20.63 17.73 8.63
CA GLU A 99 19.43 16.92 8.47
C GLU A 99 19.77 15.44 8.63
N VAL A 100 18.79 14.67 9.12
CA VAL A 100 18.89 13.23 9.31
C VAL A 100 17.96 12.53 8.32
N LEU A 101 18.44 11.43 7.75
CA LEU A 101 17.62 10.58 6.89
C LEU A 101 16.60 9.85 7.76
N VAL A 102 15.32 9.98 7.43
CA VAL A 102 14.21 9.38 8.18
C VAL A 102 13.34 8.53 7.27
N SER A 103 12.90 7.41 7.84
CA SER A 103 11.86 6.56 7.28
C SER A 103 10.49 7.12 7.61
N LEU A 104 9.70 7.48 6.60
CA LEU A 104 8.38 8.06 6.81
C LEU A 104 7.45 7.07 7.50
N ASN A 105 7.13 7.32 8.77
CA ASN A 105 6.32 6.43 9.59
C ASN A 105 6.88 4.99 9.64
N GLY A 106 8.20 4.82 9.52
CA GLY A 106 8.85 3.51 9.49
C GLY A 106 8.50 2.66 8.26
N SER A 107 8.09 3.28 7.15
CA SER A 107 7.63 2.56 5.95
C SER A 107 8.75 2.10 5.01
N SER A 108 9.93 2.72 5.09
CA SER A 108 11.03 2.43 4.19
C SER A 108 11.76 1.17 4.61
N ARG A 109 12.15 0.35 3.64
CA ARG A 109 13.20 -0.65 3.80
C ARG A 109 14.40 -0.19 3.01
N VAL A 110 15.58 -0.26 3.62
CA VAL A 110 16.85 0.06 2.95
C VAL A 110 17.74 -1.17 2.95
N LYS A 111 18.63 -1.25 1.98
CA LYS A 111 19.65 -2.29 1.88
C LYS A 111 20.92 -1.70 1.33
N TYR A 112 22.01 -2.46 1.44
CA TYR A 112 23.30 -2.09 0.91
C TYR A 112 23.63 -2.90 -0.34
N GLU A 113 23.95 -2.22 -1.43
CA GLU A 113 24.43 -2.86 -2.66
C GLU A 113 25.90 -2.51 -2.88
N ALA A 114 26.70 -3.54 -3.20
CA ALA A 114 28.10 -3.34 -3.52
C ALA A 114 28.25 -2.54 -4.81
N TRP A 115 29.18 -1.60 -4.81
CA TRP A 115 29.49 -0.74 -5.93
C TRP A 115 31.01 -0.62 -6.09
N ASP A 116 31.46 -0.52 -7.33
CA ASP A 116 32.83 -0.17 -7.68
C ASP A 116 32.86 0.89 -8.79
N ARG A 117 34.02 1.53 -8.97
CA ARG A 117 34.24 2.60 -9.96
C ARG A 117 33.95 2.24 -11.42
N TYR A 118 33.84 0.96 -11.75
CA TYR A 118 33.54 0.47 -13.10
C TYR A 118 32.04 0.25 -13.30
N LEU A 119 31.27 0.20 -12.22
CA LEU A 119 29.82 0.07 -12.21
C LEU A 119 29.13 1.44 -12.14
N ALA A 120 27.96 1.53 -12.76
CA ALA A 120 27.07 2.65 -12.49
C ALA A 120 26.54 2.56 -11.04
N PRO A 121 26.22 3.68 -10.38
CA PRO A 121 25.55 3.64 -9.09
C PRO A 121 24.25 2.82 -9.19
N PRO A 122 23.95 1.98 -8.19
CA PRO A 122 22.85 1.04 -8.25
C PRO A 122 21.47 1.70 -8.38
N HIS A 123 20.50 0.92 -8.83
CA HIS A 123 19.11 1.35 -8.88
C HIS A 123 18.59 1.63 -7.47
N ASN A 124 17.74 2.65 -7.31
CA ASN A 124 17.24 3.18 -6.03
C ASN A 124 18.33 3.66 -5.06
N ALA A 125 19.54 3.97 -5.53
CA ALA A 125 20.56 4.61 -4.70
C ALA A 125 20.02 5.91 -4.07
N VAL A 126 20.12 6.01 -2.74
CA VAL A 126 19.62 7.14 -1.96
C VAL A 126 20.61 8.29 -2.07
N GLY A 127 20.11 9.46 -2.45
CA GLY A 127 20.89 10.67 -2.69
C GLY A 127 20.95 11.56 -1.46
N ALA A 128 22.16 12.01 -1.13
CA ALA A 128 22.38 13.20 -0.30
C ALA A 128 21.91 14.45 -1.05
N GLU A 129 22.10 14.44 -2.37
CA GLU A 129 21.72 15.47 -3.33
C GLU A 129 21.36 14.82 -4.69
N ALA A 130 21.23 15.61 -5.77
CA ALA A 130 21.00 15.09 -7.11
C ALA A 130 22.17 14.24 -7.64
N SER A 131 23.41 14.54 -7.24
CA SER A 131 24.63 13.95 -7.83
C SER A 131 25.52 13.25 -6.80
N ARG A 132 25.06 13.02 -5.57
CA ARG A 132 25.82 12.33 -4.52
C ARG A 132 24.94 11.32 -3.83
N PHE A 133 25.42 10.09 -3.72
CA PHE A 133 24.68 8.98 -3.10
C PHE A 133 25.29 8.60 -1.76
N LEU A 134 24.47 8.06 -0.85
CA LEU A 134 24.91 7.61 0.45
C LEU A 134 25.75 6.34 0.27
N ALA A 135 26.97 6.36 0.82
CA ALA A 135 27.90 5.26 0.69
C ALA A 135 28.63 5.00 2.00
N MET A 136 28.91 3.73 2.27
CA MET A 136 29.67 3.31 3.43
C MET A 136 30.63 2.16 3.10
N ASN A 137 31.56 1.90 4.00
CA ASN A 137 32.34 0.67 4.03
C ASN A 137 32.17 -0.03 5.39
N GLN A 138 32.05 -1.35 5.37
CA GLN A 138 32.11 -2.17 6.58
C GLN A 138 33.56 -2.59 6.79
N HIS A 139 34.19 -2.08 7.84
CA HIS A 139 35.54 -2.49 8.22
C HIS A 139 35.44 -3.73 9.14
N GLU A 140 36.26 -4.76 8.91
CA GLU A 140 36.18 -6.06 9.64
C GLU A 140 36.28 -5.91 11.18
N ASP A 141 36.98 -4.88 11.64
CA ASP A 141 37.23 -4.62 13.07
C ASP A 141 36.71 -3.25 13.58
N GLY A 142 35.88 -2.53 12.81
CA GLY A 142 35.66 -1.09 13.02
C GLY A 142 34.23 -0.56 12.92
N PHE A 143 34.05 0.68 13.37
CA PHE A 143 32.83 1.47 13.15
C PHE A 143 32.58 1.66 11.65
N PRO A 144 31.31 1.64 11.19
CA PRO A 144 30.99 1.83 9.79
C PRO A 144 31.50 3.20 9.30
N GLN A 145 32.30 3.18 8.24
CA GLN A 145 32.82 4.40 7.62
C GLN A 145 31.77 4.94 6.66
N ALA A 146 31.08 6.01 7.04
CA ALA A 146 30.00 6.61 6.25
C ALA A 146 30.48 7.84 5.50
N GLY A 147 29.84 8.11 4.37
CA GLY A 147 30.12 9.28 3.55
C GLY A 147 29.25 9.32 2.30
N TYR A 148 29.84 9.69 1.17
CA TYR A 148 29.10 9.78 -0.09
C TYR A 148 29.88 9.24 -1.28
N LEU A 149 29.13 8.74 -2.27
CA LEU A 149 29.59 8.37 -3.60
C LEU A 149 29.38 9.54 -4.56
N SER A 150 30.44 9.95 -5.25
CA SER A 150 30.42 10.90 -6.37
C SER A 150 30.49 10.13 -7.70
N PRO A 151 29.40 10.07 -8.49
CA PRO A 151 29.40 9.44 -9.82
C PRO A 151 30.28 10.18 -10.83
N GLU A 152 30.48 11.50 -10.63
CA GLU A 152 31.35 12.33 -11.47
C GLU A 152 32.82 11.91 -11.30
N ASP A 153 33.26 11.80 -10.04
CA ASP A 153 34.63 11.39 -9.72
C ASP A 153 34.84 9.87 -9.82
N ARG A 154 33.74 9.11 -9.93
CA ARG A 154 33.70 7.64 -9.83
C ARG A 154 34.45 7.12 -8.59
N ARG A 155 34.25 7.80 -7.47
CA ARG A 155 34.90 7.52 -6.17
C ARG A 155 33.94 7.76 -5.02
N ALA A 156 34.11 7.01 -3.95
CA ALA A 156 33.45 7.29 -2.67
C ALA A 156 34.41 7.97 -1.71
N PHE A 157 33.87 8.92 -0.94
CA PHE A 157 34.59 9.70 0.07
C PHE A 157 34.00 9.34 1.42
N LEU A 158 34.78 8.61 2.24
CA LEU A 158 34.33 8.01 3.49
C LEU A 158 35.11 8.59 4.66
N ILE A 159 34.50 8.63 5.84
CA ILE A 159 35.16 9.12 7.05
C ILE A 159 35.92 7.98 7.73
N GLU A 160 37.22 8.14 7.87
CA GLU A 160 38.09 7.25 8.65
C GLU A 160 38.79 8.05 9.76
N GLY A 161 38.20 8.02 10.95
CA GLY A 161 38.68 8.81 12.09
C GLY A 161 38.69 10.31 11.78
N ALA A 162 39.88 10.90 11.69
CA ALA A 162 40.08 12.32 11.38
C ALA A 162 40.38 12.60 9.91
N HIS A 163 40.38 11.58 9.07
CA HIS A 163 40.73 11.66 7.66
C HIS A 163 39.55 11.27 6.76
N VAL A 164 39.58 11.77 5.53
CA VAL A 164 38.65 11.36 4.47
C VAL A 164 39.38 10.34 3.60
N ASP A 165 38.92 9.10 3.64
CA ASP A 165 39.42 8.07 2.74
C ASP A 165 38.69 8.16 1.39
N THR A 166 39.43 7.96 0.32
CA THR A 166 38.91 8.02 -1.05
C THR A 166 39.06 6.65 -1.69
N VAL A 167 37.95 5.94 -1.83
CA VAL A 167 37.92 4.54 -2.23
C VAL A 167 37.27 4.33 -3.60
N ASP A 168 37.74 3.30 -4.29
CA ASP A 168 37.26 2.88 -5.61
C ASP A 168 36.12 1.84 -5.54
N ALA A 169 35.77 1.38 -4.33
CA ALA A 169 34.66 0.46 -4.05
C ALA A 169 34.01 0.78 -2.70
N ALA A 170 32.69 0.63 -2.60
CA ALA A 170 31.91 0.91 -1.39
C ALA A 170 30.55 0.18 -1.43
N MET A 171 29.85 0.20 -0.31
CA MET A 171 28.45 -0.21 -0.21
C MET A 171 27.56 1.04 -0.33
N VAL A 172 26.63 1.04 -1.29
CA VAL A 172 25.70 2.15 -1.51
C VAL A 172 24.37 1.85 -0.84
N LEU A 173 23.83 2.81 -0.11
CA LEU A 173 22.49 2.70 0.47
C LEU A 173 21.46 2.80 -0.65
N VAL A 174 20.63 1.77 -0.78
CA VAL A 174 19.53 1.74 -1.75
C VAL A 174 18.20 1.52 -1.04
N GLU A 175 17.16 2.18 -1.55
CA GLU A 175 15.79 1.97 -1.10
C GLU A 175 15.22 0.67 -1.72
N ASP A 176 14.81 -0.26 -0.87
CA ASP A 176 14.15 -1.49 -1.29
C ASP A 176 12.65 -1.26 -1.45
N GLN A 177 12.14 -1.48 -2.66
CA GLN A 177 10.75 -1.19 -3.00
C GLN A 177 9.88 -2.42 -2.76
N PRO A 178 8.70 -2.26 -2.13
CA PRO A 178 7.75 -3.35 -2.05
C PRO A 178 7.23 -3.71 -3.45
N VAL A 179 6.86 -4.96 -3.64
CA VAL A 179 6.24 -5.46 -4.88
C VAL A 179 4.72 -5.42 -4.81
N ARG A 180 4.14 -5.49 -3.61
CA ARG A 180 2.69 -5.39 -3.36
C ARG A 180 2.39 -4.99 -1.92
N TYR A 181 1.14 -4.61 -1.69
CA TYR A 181 0.59 -4.34 -0.36
C TYR A 181 -0.48 -5.36 0.03
N ASP A 182 -0.66 -5.56 1.34
CA ASP A 182 -1.80 -6.27 1.93
C ASP A 182 -2.39 -5.40 3.04
N LEU A 183 -3.62 -4.91 2.86
CA LEU A 183 -4.35 -4.09 3.83
C LEU A 183 -5.39 -4.94 4.55
N ARG A 184 -5.18 -5.14 5.85
CA ARG A 184 -6.07 -5.94 6.72
C ARG A 184 -6.55 -5.15 7.93
N ALA A 185 -7.49 -5.76 8.66
CA ALA A 185 -8.04 -5.21 9.90
C ALA A 185 -8.57 -3.79 9.72
N VAL A 186 -9.20 -3.52 8.57
CA VAL A 186 -9.77 -2.21 8.26
C VAL A 186 -10.91 -1.92 9.22
N ASN A 187 -10.84 -0.74 9.83
CA ASN A 187 -11.89 -0.17 10.65
C ASN A 187 -12.28 1.20 10.07
N LEU A 188 -13.52 1.31 9.60
CA LEU A 188 -14.07 2.56 9.07
C LEU A 188 -14.63 3.39 10.22
N ASP A 189 -14.27 4.67 10.26
CA ASP A 189 -14.82 5.60 11.24
C ASP A 189 -16.26 5.98 10.85
N THR A 190 -17.21 5.23 11.41
CA THR A 190 -18.63 5.43 11.18
C THR A 190 -19.17 6.76 11.71
N SER A 191 -18.45 7.42 12.62
CA SER A 191 -18.86 8.72 13.15
C SER A 191 -18.58 9.86 12.17
N ARG A 192 -17.61 9.65 11.25
CA ARG A 192 -17.15 10.64 10.26
C ARG A 192 -17.46 10.22 8.82
N ILE A 193 -18.40 9.29 8.64
CA ILE A 193 -18.82 8.83 7.32
C ILE A 193 -19.69 9.86 6.61
N SER A 194 -19.38 10.12 5.35
CA SER A 194 -20.21 10.92 4.44
C SER A 194 -20.85 9.99 3.41
N VAL A 195 -22.17 10.09 3.25
CA VAL A 195 -22.94 9.26 2.32
C VAL A 195 -23.80 10.16 1.44
N THR A 196 -23.65 10.01 0.13
CA THR A 196 -24.45 10.70 -0.88
C THR A 196 -25.07 9.69 -1.84
N HIS A 197 -26.25 10.02 -2.36
CA HIS A 197 -26.97 9.19 -3.32
C HIS A 197 -27.25 10.00 -4.57
N GLU A 198 -27.06 9.37 -5.73
CA GLU A 198 -27.32 9.95 -7.03
C GLU A 198 -28.12 8.95 -7.88
N GLU A 199 -29.19 9.41 -8.52
CA GLU A 199 -29.94 8.58 -9.47
C GLU A 199 -29.43 8.84 -10.88
N LYS A 200 -29.13 7.76 -11.60
CA LYS A 200 -28.61 7.80 -12.96
C LYS A 200 -29.41 6.86 -13.84
N VAL A 201 -29.82 7.32 -15.03
CA VAL A 201 -30.36 6.43 -16.05
C VAL A 201 -29.21 5.59 -16.59
N LEU A 202 -29.28 4.28 -16.38
CA LEU A 202 -28.24 3.34 -16.80
C LEU A 202 -28.55 2.67 -18.15
N ALA A 203 -29.82 2.48 -18.45
CA ALA A 203 -30.25 1.93 -19.74
C ALA A 203 -31.69 2.37 -20.09
N GLU A 204 -32.00 2.30 -21.38
CA GLU A 204 -33.35 2.51 -21.91
C GLU A 204 -33.72 1.33 -22.84
N ALA A 205 -35.01 0.97 -22.85
CA ALA A 205 -35.55 -0.12 -23.67
C ALA A 205 -36.98 0.18 -24.15
N LYS A 206 -37.46 -0.63 -25.11
CA LYS A 206 -38.81 -0.54 -25.67
C LYS A 206 -39.45 -1.91 -25.73
N LEU A 207 -40.49 -2.11 -24.92
CA LEU A 207 -41.33 -3.30 -25.03
C LEU A 207 -42.46 -3.01 -26.00
N LEU A 208 -42.62 -3.86 -27.02
CA LEU A 208 -43.59 -3.66 -28.10
C LEU A 208 -44.50 -4.88 -28.22
N ASN A 209 -45.80 -4.64 -28.37
CA ASN A 209 -46.79 -5.63 -28.76
C ASN A 209 -47.48 -5.20 -30.08
N PRO A 210 -46.90 -5.52 -31.24
CA PRO A 210 -47.53 -5.24 -32.54
C PRO A 210 -48.68 -6.21 -32.86
N GLY A 211 -48.89 -7.25 -32.05
CA GLY A 211 -49.87 -8.29 -32.29
C GLY A 211 -51.32 -7.84 -32.10
N PRO A 212 -52.28 -8.66 -32.57
CA PRO A 212 -53.72 -8.37 -32.47
C PRO A 212 -54.32 -8.72 -31.09
N SER A 213 -53.57 -9.37 -30.21
CA SER A 213 -54.00 -9.78 -28.87
C SER A 213 -53.11 -9.19 -27.78
N ARG A 214 -53.60 -9.19 -26.53
CA ARG A 214 -52.80 -8.82 -25.35
C ARG A 214 -51.66 -9.82 -25.17
N GLN A 215 -50.45 -9.34 -25.00
CA GLN A 215 -49.25 -10.17 -24.85
C GLN A 215 -48.44 -9.75 -23.62
N HIS A 216 -47.88 -10.74 -22.92
CA HIS A 216 -46.83 -10.51 -21.93
C HIS A 216 -45.49 -10.45 -22.66
N VAL A 217 -44.91 -9.26 -22.71
CA VAL A 217 -43.65 -8.99 -23.43
C VAL A 217 -42.53 -9.00 -22.41
N VAL A 218 -41.50 -9.80 -22.68
CA VAL A 218 -40.30 -9.93 -21.87
C VAL A 218 -39.11 -9.60 -22.76
N GLU A 219 -38.25 -8.70 -22.30
CA GLU A 219 -36.99 -8.34 -22.96
C GLU A 219 -35.86 -8.43 -21.93
N GLU A 220 -34.78 -9.11 -22.26
CA GLU A 220 -33.57 -9.13 -21.44
C GLU A 220 -32.72 -7.90 -21.79
N ARG A 221 -32.24 -7.18 -20.76
CA ARG A 221 -31.39 -6.01 -20.93
C ARG A 221 -30.15 -6.09 -20.04
N GLU A 222 -29.00 -5.85 -20.67
CA GLU A 222 -27.72 -5.74 -19.97
C GLU A 222 -27.52 -4.29 -19.48
N VAL A 223 -27.11 -4.15 -18.22
CA VAL A 223 -26.79 -2.88 -17.57
C VAL A 223 -25.36 -2.95 -17.07
N GLU A 224 -24.52 -2.10 -17.62
CA GLU A 224 -23.14 -1.93 -17.16
C GLU A 224 -23.12 -1.00 -15.93
N VAL A 225 -22.44 -1.46 -14.89
CA VAL A 225 -22.36 -0.79 -13.60
C VAL A 225 -20.90 -0.73 -13.19
N THR A 226 -20.34 0.49 -13.18
CA THR A 226 -18.98 0.73 -12.69
C THR A 226 -19.01 1.01 -11.20
N GLN A 227 -18.36 0.16 -10.40
CA GLN A 227 -18.03 0.46 -9.01
C GLN A 227 -16.67 1.15 -8.93
N LEU A 228 -16.57 2.27 -8.22
CA LEU A 228 -15.31 2.98 -7.99
C LEU A 228 -14.83 2.77 -6.56
N VAL A 229 -13.57 2.37 -6.38
CA VAL A 229 -12.98 2.09 -5.07
C VAL A 229 -11.63 2.78 -4.93
N TYR A 230 -11.44 3.50 -3.83
CA TYR A 230 -10.19 4.19 -3.51
C TYR A 230 -9.85 4.01 -2.04
N TRP A 231 -8.59 3.72 -1.74
CA TRP A 231 -8.07 3.51 -0.38
C TRP A 231 -7.08 4.59 0.05
N GLY A 232 -7.04 5.73 -0.65
CA GLY A 232 -6.13 6.82 -0.29
C GLY A 232 -4.70 6.61 -0.78
N GLN A 233 -3.96 7.70 -0.84
CA GLN A 233 -2.50 7.69 -0.96
C GLN A 233 -1.91 7.98 0.43
N LEU A 234 -1.14 7.04 0.96
CA LEU A 234 -0.50 7.21 2.26
C LEU A 234 0.94 7.70 2.10
N LYS A 235 1.38 8.60 2.97
CA LYS A 235 2.81 8.90 3.11
C LYS A 235 3.56 7.63 3.46
N GLY A 236 4.70 7.41 2.81
CA GLY A 236 5.44 6.17 2.97
C GLY A 236 4.86 5.00 2.17
N THR A 237 4.21 5.25 1.04
CA THR A 237 3.74 4.19 0.13
C THR A 237 4.01 4.54 -1.34
N TYR A 238 4.18 3.51 -2.15
CA TYR A 238 4.30 3.58 -3.59
C TYR A 238 2.92 3.45 -4.23
N THR A 239 2.54 4.40 -5.08
CA THR A 239 1.30 4.33 -5.86
C THR A 239 1.47 3.38 -7.04
N GLY A 240 0.39 2.75 -7.49
CA GLY A 240 0.42 1.91 -8.69
C GLY A 240 0.86 0.46 -8.44
N LEU A 241 1.14 0.08 -7.18
CA LEU A 241 1.44 -1.31 -6.83
C LEU A 241 0.16 -2.12 -6.64
N GLU A 242 0.25 -3.42 -6.89
CA GLU A 242 -0.81 -4.36 -6.55
C GLU A 242 -1.07 -4.34 -5.03
N ALA A 243 -2.34 -4.40 -4.65
CA ALA A 243 -2.77 -4.39 -3.26
C ALA A 243 -3.92 -5.38 -3.06
N HIS A 244 -3.74 -6.28 -2.11
CA HIS A 244 -4.81 -7.10 -1.59
C HIS A 244 -5.46 -6.37 -0.41
N VAL A 245 -6.78 -6.20 -0.44
CA VAL A 245 -7.51 -5.48 0.61
C VAL A 245 -8.63 -6.34 1.17
N VAL A 246 -8.63 -6.52 2.49
CA VAL A 246 -9.70 -7.16 3.23
C VAL A 246 -10.59 -6.08 3.87
N SER A 247 -11.79 -5.94 3.34
CA SER A 247 -12.75 -4.91 3.75
C SER A 247 -13.19 -5.05 5.20
N ALA A 248 -13.65 -3.94 5.79
CA ALA A 248 -14.16 -3.92 7.15
C ALA A 248 -15.37 -4.87 7.33
N PRO A 249 -15.57 -5.41 8.54
CA PRO A 249 -16.82 -6.10 8.90
C PRO A 249 -18.05 -5.20 8.64
N PRO A 250 -19.20 -5.75 8.23
CA PRO A 250 -19.52 -7.18 8.16
C PRO A 250 -19.17 -7.85 6.82
N SER A 251 -18.76 -7.08 5.81
CA SER A 251 -18.59 -7.61 4.45
C SER A 251 -17.44 -8.62 4.33
N MET A 252 -16.33 -8.37 5.02
CA MET A 252 -15.08 -9.16 4.91
C MET A 252 -14.70 -9.48 3.47
N GLU A 253 -15.03 -8.58 2.55
CA GLU A 253 -14.80 -8.78 1.13
C GLU A 253 -13.32 -8.57 0.81
N GLU A 254 -12.73 -9.57 0.18
CA GLU A 254 -11.34 -9.55 -0.28
C GLU A 254 -11.29 -9.08 -1.72
N ARG A 255 -10.40 -8.13 -2.03
CA ARG A 255 -10.25 -7.56 -3.36
C ARG A 255 -8.80 -7.31 -3.70
N ASP A 256 -8.44 -7.59 -4.94
CA ASP A 256 -7.16 -7.18 -5.53
C ASP A 256 -7.37 -5.87 -6.30
N LEU A 257 -6.56 -4.86 -5.96
CA LEU A 257 -6.70 -3.49 -6.42
C LEU A 257 -5.31 -2.91 -6.72
N THR A 258 -5.28 -1.75 -7.36
CA THR A 258 -4.08 -0.93 -7.51
C THR A 258 -4.05 0.12 -6.40
N TRP A 259 -2.95 0.16 -5.63
CA TRP A 259 -2.79 1.05 -4.49
C TRP A 259 -2.67 2.52 -4.89
N GLY A 260 -3.26 3.40 -4.07
CA GLY A 260 -3.09 4.85 -4.23
C GLY A 260 -3.76 5.45 -5.46
N VAL A 261 -4.55 4.67 -6.21
CA VAL A 261 -5.33 5.13 -7.37
C VAL A 261 -6.78 4.69 -7.26
N GLN A 262 -7.67 5.37 -7.97
CA GLN A 262 -9.08 5.00 -8.04
C GLN A 262 -9.21 3.77 -8.95
N ASN A 263 -9.76 2.69 -8.40
CA ASN A 263 -10.00 1.44 -9.10
C ASN A 263 -11.42 1.41 -9.65
N GLU A 264 -11.57 0.98 -10.89
CA GLU A 264 -12.85 0.78 -11.54
C GLU A 264 -13.12 -0.73 -11.62
N LEU A 265 -14.26 -1.15 -11.06
CA LEU A 265 -14.69 -2.53 -11.00
C LEU A 265 -16.01 -2.61 -11.76
N ASP A 266 -15.92 -2.94 -13.05
CA ASP A 266 -17.10 -3.03 -13.91
C ASP A 266 -17.83 -4.36 -13.68
N SER A 267 -19.13 -4.27 -13.48
CA SER A 267 -20.03 -5.42 -13.43
C SER A 267 -21.15 -5.26 -14.46
N LEU A 268 -21.55 -6.38 -15.06
CA LEU A 268 -22.66 -6.43 -15.99
C LEU A 268 -23.85 -7.13 -15.32
N HIS A 269 -24.96 -6.41 -15.23
CA HIS A 269 -26.22 -6.90 -14.66
C HIS A 269 -27.18 -7.26 -15.80
N ARG A 270 -27.68 -8.49 -15.81
CA ARG A 270 -28.70 -8.94 -16.76
C ARG A 270 -30.05 -8.90 -16.09
N GLU A 271 -30.93 -8.04 -16.58
CA GLU A 271 -32.26 -7.83 -16.00
C GLU A 271 -33.35 -8.16 -17.01
N LEU A 272 -34.41 -8.81 -16.55
CA LEU A 272 -35.59 -9.11 -17.36
C LEU A 272 -36.62 -7.99 -17.20
N LEU A 273 -36.93 -7.32 -18.30
CA LEU A 273 -37.96 -6.28 -18.38
C LEU A 273 -39.27 -6.90 -18.83
N GLU A 274 -40.27 -6.84 -17.97
CA GLU A 274 -41.56 -7.50 -18.21
C GLU A 274 -42.73 -6.52 -18.20
N TYR A 275 -43.61 -6.60 -19.20
CA TYR A 275 -44.85 -5.83 -19.20
C TYR A 275 -45.96 -6.51 -20.01
N THR A 276 -47.19 -6.47 -19.51
CA THR A 276 -48.36 -6.99 -20.23
C THR A 276 -49.01 -5.87 -21.04
N LEU A 277 -48.85 -5.92 -22.37
CA LEU A 277 -49.26 -4.85 -23.28
C LEU A 277 -50.56 -5.18 -24.03
N PRO A 278 -51.50 -4.23 -24.14
CA PRO A 278 -52.62 -4.32 -25.10
C PRO A 278 -52.12 -4.47 -26.55
N PRO A 279 -52.98 -4.95 -27.47
CA PRO A 279 -52.62 -5.08 -28.88
C PRO A 279 -52.29 -3.73 -29.52
N GLY A 280 -51.29 -3.72 -30.40
CA GLY A 280 -50.86 -2.52 -31.11
C GLY A 280 -50.27 -1.42 -30.22
N THR A 281 -49.72 -1.77 -29.06
CA THR A 281 -49.13 -0.80 -28.11
C THR A 281 -47.67 -1.09 -27.79
N GLY A 282 -46.97 -0.09 -27.28
CA GLY A 282 -45.62 -0.20 -26.74
C GLY A 282 -45.47 0.59 -25.45
N VAL A 283 -44.39 0.34 -24.72
CA VAL A 283 -44.01 1.10 -23.53
C VAL A 283 -42.51 1.40 -23.57
N TRP A 284 -42.15 2.61 -23.12
CA TRP A 284 -40.76 2.98 -22.91
C TRP A 284 -40.35 2.60 -21.51
N VAL A 285 -39.17 2.01 -21.36
CA VAL A 285 -38.64 1.58 -20.07
C VAL A 285 -37.33 2.30 -19.84
N LYS A 286 -37.22 2.98 -18.69
CA LYS A 286 -35.97 3.58 -18.20
C LYS A 286 -35.48 2.78 -17.01
N MET A 287 -34.25 2.28 -17.07
CA MET A 287 -33.60 1.62 -15.95
C MET A 287 -32.77 2.66 -15.20
N ILE A 288 -33.20 2.99 -13.98
CA ILE A 288 -32.60 4.01 -13.14
C ILE A 288 -31.89 3.33 -11.98
N GLY A 289 -30.59 3.60 -11.87
CA GLY A 289 -29.76 3.14 -10.77
C GLY A 289 -29.57 4.25 -9.74
N THR A 290 -29.78 3.93 -8.46
CA THR A 290 -29.31 4.76 -7.35
C THR A 290 -27.88 4.33 -7.02
N VAL A 291 -26.92 5.21 -7.28
CA VAL A 291 -25.51 5.05 -6.94
C VAL A 291 -25.26 5.71 -5.59
N ARG A 292 -24.66 4.98 -4.65
CA ARG A 292 -24.24 5.50 -3.35
C ARG A 292 -22.76 5.78 -3.38
N LYS A 293 -22.37 7.02 -3.10
CA LYS A 293 -20.98 7.41 -2.83
C LYS A 293 -20.77 7.53 -1.32
N THR A 294 -19.81 6.77 -0.82
CA THR A 294 -19.43 6.68 0.58
C THR A 294 -17.99 7.15 0.72
N GLU A 295 -17.74 8.03 1.68
CA GLU A 295 -16.41 8.52 2.01
C GLU A 295 -16.23 8.42 3.53
N ALA A 296 -15.17 7.75 3.98
CA ALA A 296 -14.93 7.52 5.39
C ALA A 296 -13.42 7.47 5.69
N PRO A 297 -12.95 8.14 6.76
CA PRO A 297 -11.65 7.83 7.33
C PRO A 297 -11.59 6.37 7.77
N TYR A 298 -10.43 5.75 7.63
CA TYR A 298 -10.20 4.38 8.07
C TYR A 298 -8.89 4.24 8.83
N SER A 299 -8.80 3.23 9.68
CA SER A 299 -7.55 2.69 10.20
C SER A 299 -7.40 1.23 9.80
N GLY A 300 -6.17 0.75 9.67
CA GLY A 300 -5.90 -0.64 9.32
C GLY A 300 -4.43 -1.00 9.42
N THR A 301 -4.10 -2.27 9.19
CA THR A 301 -2.73 -2.76 9.13
C THR A 301 -2.32 -2.92 7.69
N LEU A 302 -1.34 -2.12 7.25
CA LEU A 302 -0.74 -2.22 5.93
C LEU A 302 0.55 -3.03 6.02
N THR A 303 0.57 -4.16 5.32
CA THR A 303 1.76 -5.01 5.16
C THR A 303 2.37 -4.75 3.78
N SER A 304 3.64 -4.36 3.77
CA SER A 304 4.45 -4.23 2.55
C SER A 304 5.18 -5.54 2.31
N VAL A 305 5.04 -6.11 1.11
CA VAL A 305 5.71 -7.37 0.73
C VAL A 305 6.83 -7.05 -0.25
N TYR A 306 8.03 -7.57 0.01
CA TYR A 306 9.22 -7.31 -0.80
C TYR A 306 9.56 -8.47 -1.73
N LYS A 307 10.48 -8.24 -2.67
CA LYS A 307 10.88 -9.22 -3.69
C LYS A 307 11.48 -10.50 -3.10
N ASP A 308 12.11 -10.41 -1.94
CA ASP A 308 12.68 -11.54 -1.20
C ASP A 308 11.63 -12.31 -0.36
N GLY A 309 10.36 -11.90 -0.41
CA GLY A 309 9.27 -12.49 0.36
C GLY A 309 9.18 -11.99 1.80
N SER A 310 10.11 -11.15 2.25
CA SER A 310 10.01 -10.51 3.56
C SER A 310 8.84 -9.53 3.60
N GLN A 311 8.38 -9.23 4.81
CA GLN A 311 7.19 -8.40 5.04
C GLN A 311 7.46 -7.38 6.15
N SER A 312 6.89 -6.18 5.99
CA SER A 312 6.89 -5.15 7.03
C SER A 312 5.47 -4.62 7.22
N SER A 313 4.95 -4.69 8.44
CA SER A 313 3.57 -4.30 8.77
C SER A 313 3.54 -3.07 9.66
N ARG A 314 2.63 -2.15 9.37
CA ARG A 314 2.39 -0.97 10.23
C ARG A 314 0.91 -0.62 10.27
N VAL A 315 0.50 0.02 11.36
CA VAL A 315 -0.84 0.63 11.44
C VAL A 315 -0.83 1.90 10.60
N VAL A 316 -1.88 2.07 9.81
CA VAL A 316 -2.08 3.21 8.94
C VAL A 316 -3.45 3.81 9.15
N GLU A 317 -3.56 5.10 8.87
CA GLU A 317 -4.81 5.84 8.80
C GLU A 317 -4.90 6.49 7.43
N GLY A 318 -6.08 6.43 6.82
CA GLY A 318 -6.31 6.93 5.46
C GLY A 318 -7.75 7.32 5.22
N LEU A 319 -8.05 7.65 3.96
CA LEU A 319 -9.39 7.98 3.49
C LEU A 319 -9.83 6.92 2.50
N HIS A 320 -10.96 6.29 2.77
CA HIS A 320 -11.60 5.33 1.86
C HIS A 320 -12.77 6.01 1.14
N MET A 321 -12.84 5.81 -0.17
CA MET A 321 -13.99 6.20 -0.99
C MET A 321 -14.50 4.99 -1.76
N ASP A 322 -15.81 4.83 -1.76
CA ASP A 322 -16.51 3.75 -2.46
C ASP A 322 -17.79 4.28 -3.10
N GLN A 323 -17.92 4.07 -4.41
CA GLN A 323 -19.09 4.43 -5.19
C GLN A 323 -19.65 3.17 -5.85
N ARG A 324 -20.86 2.75 -5.44
CA ARG A 324 -21.48 1.51 -5.93
C ARG A 324 -22.98 1.65 -6.17
N LEU A 325 -23.53 0.81 -7.02
CA LEU A 325 -24.98 0.68 -7.20
C LEU A 325 -25.63 0.08 -5.95
N VAL A 326 -26.63 0.76 -5.39
CA VAL A 326 -27.39 0.26 -4.23
C VAL A 326 -28.82 -0.14 -4.57
N LYS A 327 -29.37 0.39 -5.67
CA LYS A 327 -30.72 0.08 -6.13
C LYS A 327 -30.78 0.24 -7.65
N LEU A 328 -31.47 -0.67 -8.32
CA LEU A 328 -31.85 -0.57 -9.73
C LEU A 328 -33.35 -0.74 -9.83
N HIS A 329 -34.03 0.18 -10.50
CA HIS A 329 -35.45 0.06 -10.79
C HIS A 329 -35.77 0.44 -12.23
N ALA A 330 -36.80 -0.16 -12.78
CA ALA A 330 -37.34 0.15 -14.10
C ALA A 330 -38.59 1.02 -13.96
N GLU A 331 -38.60 2.17 -14.64
CA GLU A 331 -39.75 3.04 -14.80
C GLU A 331 -40.35 2.83 -16.19
N TYR A 332 -41.58 2.33 -16.20
CA TYR A 332 -42.36 2.07 -17.40
C TYR A 332 -43.28 3.25 -17.65
N SER A 333 -43.16 3.87 -18.81
CA SER A 333 -44.07 4.94 -19.23
C SER A 333 -45.52 4.45 -19.32
N SER A 334 -46.47 5.37 -19.47
CA SER A 334 -47.80 4.99 -19.94
C SER A 334 -47.66 4.30 -21.32
N PRO A 335 -48.34 3.17 -21.55
CA PRO A 335 -48.41 2.54 -22.87
C PRO A 335 -48.87 3.53 -23.93
N TYR A 336 -48.35 3.41 -25.14
CA TYR A 336 -48.75 4.22 -26.28
C TYR A 336 -49.10 3.35 -27.47
N PHE A 337 -50.04 3.81 -28.30
CA PHE A 337 -50.36 3.13 -29.55
C PHE A 337 -49.22 3.25 -30.55
N LEU A 338 -48.81 2.14 -31.17
CA LEU A 338 -47.69 2.10 -32.11
C LEU A 338 -47.96 2.89 -33.40
N PHE A 339 -49.24 3.03 -33.80
CA PHE A 339 -49.61 3.66 -35.07
C PHE A 339 -49.62 5.20 -35.02
N ASN A 340 -49.81 5.80 -33.83
CA ASN A 340 -49.93 7.26 -33.70
C ASN A 340 -49.21 7.85 -32.47
N ASN A 341 -48.53 7.03 -31.67
CA ASN A 341 -47.84 7.42 -30.43
C ASN A 341 -48.72 8.13 -29.39
N THR A 342 -50.05 7.96 -29.45
CA THR A 342 -50.95 8.49 -28.43
C THR A 342 -50.87 7.64 -27.17
N LYS A 343 -50.71 8.30 -26.02
CA LYS A 343 -50.63 7.63 -24.71
C LYS A 343 -52.01 7.12 -24.31
N LEU A 344 -52.04 5.89 -23.79
CA LEU A 344 -53.22 5.32 -23.16
C LEU A 344 -53.33 5.85 -21.73
N ASP A 345 -54.57 5.94 -21.23
CA ASP A 345 -54.88 6.27 -19.83
C ASP A 345 -54.64 5.06 -18.91
N ILE A 346 -53.39 4.59 -18.92
CA ILE A 346 -52.88 3.53 -18.04
C ILE A 346 -51.69 4.15 -17.30
N PRO A 347 -51.66 4.07 -15.96
CA PRO A 347 -50.63 4.73 -15.17
C PRO A 347 -49.25 4.12 -15.44
N GLU A 348 -48.24 4.97 -15.24
CA GLU A 348 -46.84 4.55 -15.21
C GLU A 348 -46.63 3.51 -14.10
N LYS A 349 -45.70 2.57 -14.35
CA LYS A 349 -45.39 1.48 -13.41
C LYS A 349 -43.92 1.57 -13.04
N VAL A 350 -43.59 1.34 -11.77
CA VAL A 350 -42.20 1.20 -11.32
C VAL A 350 -41.98 -0.23 -10.81
N SER A 351 -40.89 -0.85 -11.23
CA SER A 351 -40.47 -2.18 -10.77
C SER A 351 -39.05 -2.13 -10.21
N VAL A 352 -38.83 -2.65 -9.00
CA VAL A 352 -37.48 -2.77 -8.44
C VAL A 352 -36.84 -4.02 -8.99
N LEU A 353 -35.70 -3.88 -9.66
CA LEU A 353 -34.96 -4.96 -10.29
C LEU A 353 -33.87 -5.50 -9.36
N TYR A 354 -33.12 -4.58 -8.74
CA TYR A 354 -32.08 -4.89 -7.78
C TYR A 354 -32.17 -3.97 -6.56
N LYS A 355 -31.90 -4.52 -5.38
CA LYS A 355 -31.70 -3.74 -4.16
C LYS A 355 -30.62 -4.40 -3.33
N SER A 356 -29.54 -3.66 -3.09
CA SER A 356 -28.51 -4.08 -2.15
C SER A 356 -29.11 -4.08 -0.75
N THR A 357 -29.26 -5.26 -0.16
CA THR A 357 -29.58 -5.41 1.26
C THR A 357 -28.29 -5.21 2.05
N THR A 358 -27.89 -3.96 2.25
CA THR A 358 -26.87 -3.66 3.27
C THR A 358 -27.54 -3.77 4.63
N THR A 359 -27.33 -4.86 5.36
CA THR A 359 -27.82 -5.03 6.73
C THR A 359 -27.04 -4.12 7.66
N THR A 360 -27.62 -2.99 8.08
CA THR A 360 -27.06 -2.20 9.18
C THR A 360 -27.30 -2.95 10.48
N THR A 361 -26.28 -3.67 10.98
CA THR A 361 -26.35 -4.33 12.29
C THR A 361 -26.26 -3.27 13.38
N THR A 362 -27.41 -2.80 13.86
CA THR A 362 -27.48 -1.96 15.06
C THR A 362 -27.28 -2.86 16.27
N THR A 363 -26.05 -2.93 16.80
CA THR A 363 -25.76 -3.68 18.02
C THR A 363 -26.29 -2.92 19.24
N THR A 364 -27.50 -3.25 19.68
CA THR A 364 -28.06 -2.73 20.93
C THR A 364 -27.44 -3.51 22.10
N THR A 365 -26.46 -2.93 22.80
CA THR A 365 -25.86 -3.54 23.99
C THR A 365 -26.78 -3.37 25.19
N THR A 366 -27.56 -4.40 25.51
CA THR A 366 -28.38 -4.43 26.74
C THR A 366 -27.52 -4.88 27.92
N THR A 367 -27.22 -3.96 28.84
CA THR A 367 -26.48 -4.26 30.06
C THR A 367 -27.41 -4.91 31.08
N THR A 368 -27.31 -6.22 31.28
CA THR A 368 -28.00 -6.93 32.37
C THR A 368 -27.05 -7.12 33.55
N THR A 369 -27.25 -6.34 34.61
CA THR A 369 -26.66 -6.57 35.93
C THR A 369 -27.31 -7.78 36.59
N THR A 370 -26.58 -8.89 36.66
CA THR A 370 -26.96 -10.07 37.46
C THR A 370 -26.13 -10.08 38.75
N THR A 371 -26.79 -9.87 39.89
CA THR A 371 -26.22 -10.05 41.23
C THR A 371 -26.38 -11.51 41.65
N THR A 372 -25.29 -12.24 41.80
CA THR A 372 -25.26 -13.61 42.35
C THR A 372 -24.55 -13.64 43.73
N PRO A 373 -25.07 -14.41 44.70
CA PRO A 373 -24.62 -14.38 46.08
C PRO A 373 -23.43 -15.31 46.38
N TYR A 374 -22.69 -14.94 47.43
CA TYR A 374 -21.46 -15.53 47.94
C TYR A 374 -21.59 -16.99 48.39
N PRO A 375 -20.64 -17.89 48.04
CA PRO A 375 -20.50 -19.18 48.70
C PRO A 375 -19.57 -19.14 49.95
N PRO A 376 -19.81 -20.00 50.95
CA PRO A 376 -19.18 -19.94 52.27
C PRO A 376 -17.74 -20.49 52.31
N LYS A 377 -16.94 -19.90 53.20
CA LYS A 377 -15.57 -20.29 53.53
C LYS A 377 -15.52 -21.67 54.20
N VAL A 378 -14.70 -22.57 53.65
CA VAL A 378 -14.22 -23.77 54.34
C VAL A 378 -12.69 -23.72 54.41
N SER A 379 -12.20 -23.99 55.61
CA SER A 379 -10.82 -23.96 56.09
C SER A 379 -10.16 -25.32 55.97
N MET A 380 -8.92 -25.41 55.48
CA MET A 380 -7.87 -26.41 55.80
C MET A 380 -6.52 -25.79 55.36
N VAL A 381 -5.46 -25.61 56.17
CA VAL A 381 -4.64 -26.49 57.02
C VAL A 381 -3.96 -27.63 56.26
N GLY A 382 -2.66 -27.45 56.01
CA GLY A 382 -1.61 -28.42 56.38
C GLY A 382 -1.10 -29.43 55.34
N HIS A 383 0.20 -29.26 54.98
CA HIS A 383 1.22 -30.27 54.58
C HIS A 383 0.90 -31.20 53.37
N GLU A 384 1.82 -31.72 52.55
CA GLU A 384 3.22 -32.14 52.70
C GLU A 384 3.80 -32.43 51.29
N LYS A 385 5.13 -32.39 51.14
CA LYS A 385 5.92 -32.89 49.98
C LYS A 385 6.11 -34.42 50.11
N PRO A 386 6.24 -35.24 49.05
CA PRO A 386 7.53 -35.49 48.33
C PRO A 386 7.34 -35.84 46.82
N LYS A 387 8.28 -35.59 45.89
CA LYS A 387 9.55 -36.26 45.51
C LYS A 387 9.41 -37.66 44.86
N SER A 388 10.27 -37.88 43.85
CA SER A 388 10.66 -39.09 43.09
C SER A 388 9.79 -39.44 41.87
N ASP A 389 10.27 -40.06 40.79
CA ASP A 389 11.60 -40.27 40.17
C ASP A 389 11.32 -40.88 38.77
N SER A 390 12.24 -40.62 37.84
CA SER A 390 12.77 -41.54 36.82
C SER A 390 11.88 -42.62 36.17
N LEU A 391 11.81 -42.66 34.82
CA LEU A 391 12.48 -43.69 34.00
C LEU A 391 12.21 -43.55 32.49
N SER A 392 13.25 -43.98 31.79
CA SER A 392 13.60 -43.99 30.37
C SER A 392 13.05 -45.17 29.55
N THR A 393 13.01 -45.04 28.21
CA THR A 393 13.24 -46.11 27.18
C THR A 393 13.25 -45.44 25.79
N THR A 394 14.34 -45.36 25.01
CA THR A 394 15.09 -46.36 24.19
C THR A 394 14.51 -46.62 22.79
N SER A 395 15.37 -46.39 21.77
CA SER A 395 15.56 -47.09 20.46
C SER A 395 15.72 -46.06 19.33
N GLN A 396 16.93 -45.67 18.92
CA GLN A 396 17.78 -46.31 17.90
C GLN A 396 17.04 -46.85 16.67
N GLN A 397 17.33 -46.28 15.49
CA GLN A 397 17.97 -47.02 14.39
C GLN A 397 18.58 -46.09 13.32
N GLU A 398 19.82 -46.40 12.98
CA GLU A 398 20.72 -45.77 12.01
C GLU A 398 20.89 -46.75 10.84
N VAL A 399 20.79 -46.31 9.58
CA VAL A 399 21.48 -46.92 8.43
C VAL A 399 21.72 -45.85 7.36
N ALA A 400 23.01 -45.61 7.07
CA ALA A 400 23.48 -44.99 5.84
C ALA A 400 23.79 -46.06 4.77
N VAL A 401 23.86 -45.63 3.50
CA VAL A 401 24.72 -46.11 2.39
C VAL A 401 23.96 -45.94 1.06
N GLY A 402 24.60 -45.35 0.05
CA GLY A 402 24.12 -45.48 -1.33
C GLY A 402 24.58 -44.40 -2.31
N MET A 403 25.86 -44.43 -2.66
CA MET A 403 26.49 -43.68 -3.75
C MET A 403 26.13 -44.32 -5.10
N GLN A 404 25.68 -43.55 -6.10
CA GLN A 404 25.83 -43.94 -7.52
C GLN A 404 25.65 -42.79 -8.51
N ASP A 405 26.56 -42.81 -9.49
CA ASP A 405 26.71 -41.95 -10.65
C ASP A 405 25.49 -41.92 -11.60
N GLY A 406 25.35 -40.82 -12.33
CA GLY A 406 24.37 -40.71 -13.40
C GLY A 406 24.56 -39.47 -14.25
N ALA A 407 25.54 -39.51 -15.16
CA ALA A 407 25.73 -38.54 -16.23
C ALA A 407 24.47 -38.47 -17.12
N GLY A 408 23.94 -37.25 -17.30
CA GLY A 408 22.81 -36.96 -18.19
C GLY A 408 23.05 -35.65 -18.93
N CYS A 409 23.85 -35.72 -19.99
CA CYS A 409 24.04 -34.65 -20.95
C CYS A 409 22.81 -34.59 -21.87
N LEU A 410 22.02 -33.52 -21.79
CA LEU A 410 20.98 -33.21 -22.77
C LEU A 410 21.04 -31.73 -23.17
N THR A 411 21.10 -31.55 -24.47
CA THR A 411 21.30 -30.34 -25.26
C THR A 411 20.10 -29.38 -25.20
N PRO A 412 20.31 -28.05 -25.32
CA PRO A 412 19.23 -27.12 -25.59
C PRO A 412 18.89 -27.10 -27.10
N PRO A 413 17.62 -27.01 -27.51
CA PRO A 413 17.30 -26.60 -28.87
C PRO A 413 17.42 -25.07 -28.97
N ALA A 414 18.26 -24.64 -29.91
CA ALA A 414 18.41 -23.27 -30.33
C ALA A 414 17.07 -22.72 -30.87
N VAL A 415 16.55 -21.67 -30.24
CA VAL A 415 15.44 -20.89 -30.76
C VAL A 415 15.99 -19.91 -31.80
N ALA A 416 15.41 -19.99 -33.00
CA ALA A 416 15.74 -19.22 -34.17
C ALA A 416 15.56 -17.71 -33.94
N LEU A 417 16.64 -16.94 -34.16
CA LEU A 417 16.60 -15.50 -34.27
C LEU A 417 16.33 -15.14 -35.73
N MET A 418 15.10 -14.73 -36.05
CA MET A 418 14.76 -14.15 -37.34
C MET A 418 15.37 -12.75 -37.46
N THR A 419 16.36 -12.65 -38.35
CA THR A 419 16.75 -11.43 -39.04
C THR A 419 15.56 -10.84 -39.81
N LEU A 420 15.21 -9.58 -39.52
CA LEU A 420 14.56 -8.70 -40.49
C LEU A 420 15.41 -7.44 -40.63
N LEU A 421 15.96 -7.24 -41.82
CA LEU A 421 16.83 -6.15 -42.21
C LEU A 421 16.37 -5.75 -43.61
N ALA A 422 15.86 -4.52 -43.77
CA ALA A 422 15.61 -3.75 -45.00
C ALA A 422 14.51 -2.71 -44.74
N LEU A 423 14.50 -1.48 -45.25
CA LEU A 423 15.37 -0.72 -46.15
C LEU A 423 14.84 0.75 -46.15
N VAL A 424 15.75 1.73 -46.32
CA VAL A 424 15.66 2.92 -47.23
C VAL A 424 14.49 3.91 -47.01
N ALA A 425 14.70 5.15 -46.52
CA ALA A 425 15.40 6.34 -47.05
C ALA A 425 14.55 7.29 -47.92
N ARG A 426 14.94 8.58 -47.88
CA ARG A 426 14.69 9.74 -48.79
C ARG A 426 13.50 10.68 -48.49
N GLU A 427 13.80 11.93 -48.13
CA GLU A 427 13.88 13.19 -48.97
C GLU A 427 12.55 13.98 -48.83
N ALA A 428 12.45 15.31 -48.83
CA ALA A 428 13.34 16.40 -49.17
C ALA A 428 12.92 17.69 -48.44
N ALA A 429 13.85 18.63 -48.40
CA ALA A 429 13.69 20.02 -47.98
C ALA A 429 12.96 20.89 -49.03
N LEU A 430 12.73 22.15 -48.62
CA LEU A 430 12.45 23.40 -49.38
C LEU A 430 11.04 23.97 -49.17
N PRO A 431 10.86 25.31 -49.24
CA PRO A 431 11.63 26.32 -49.99
C PRO A 431 12.85 26.94 -49.32
#